data_AF-A0A1F4EGE8-F1
#
_entry.id   AF-A0A1F4EGE8-F1
#
_cell.length_a   1.000
_cell.length_b   1.000
_cell.length_c   1.000
_cell.angle_alpha   90.00
_cell.angle_beta   90.00
_cell.angle_gamma   90.00
#
_symmetry.space_group_name_H-M   'P 1'
#
loop_
_entity.id
_entity.type
_entity.pdbx_description
1 polymer ?
#
loop_
_entity_poly.entity_id
_entity_poly.type
_entity_poly.pdbx_seq_one_letter_code
_entity_poly.pdbx_strand_id
1 'polypeptide(L)'
;MAQSGADTVALVELYTSKKCAGCARAEHWLSTLRTLERVLPVLLHIDERDYGGEPQAHWPRRLTLLQRLALVHKPQVLVQGLEFAAWGTPAFDAALAEINARPAQAQIRLEIVSMGNGGIEAQAAATVLRAGETEAAALYLAAYAARPGGALVLEWQGPFAVFSGMQVHRTLPFPPGTAPNNSGVLGFVQDRRSAEVLQALRLPAC
;
A
#
# COMPACT_ATOMS: atom_id res chain seq x y z
N MET A 1 -4.97 11.23 -13.39
CA MET A 1 -6.04 10.64 -12.53
C MET A 1 -6.23 9.17 -12.87
N ALA A 2 -6.74 8.37 -11.95
CA ALA A 2 -7.10 6.96 -12.15
C ALA A 2 -8.33 6.59 -11.31
N GLN A 3 -9.07 5.58 -11.76
CA GLN A 3 -10.20 5.00 -11.03
C GLN A 3 -10.06 3.48 -10.99
N SER A 4 -10.40 2.85 -9.87
CA SER A 4 -10.35 1.40 -9.70
C SER A 4 -11.42 0.69 -10.54
N GLY A 5 -11.12 -0.52 -10.99
CA GLY A 5 -12.04 -1.36 -11.77
C GLY A 5 -13.14 -2.01 -10.94
N ALA A 6 -13.94 -2.84 -11.62
CA ALA A 6 -15.05 -3.59 -11.03
C ALA A 6 -14.61 -4.83 -10.24
N ASP A 7 -13.41 -5.34 -10.48
CA ASP A 7 -12.84 -6.48 -9.75
C ASP A 7 -11.83 -6.03 -8.71
N THR A 8 -11.63 -6.86 -7.70
CA THR A 8 -10.63 -6.62 -6.65
C THR A 8 -9.21 -6.69 -7.23
N VAL A 9 -8.38 -5.71 -6.90
CA VAL A 9 -6.93 -5.74 -7.10
C VAL A 9 -6.29 -6.23 -5.79
N ALA A 10 -5.61 -7.37 -5.82
CA ALA A 10 -4.94 -7.91 -4.66
C ALA A 10 -3.77 -7.01 -4.21
N LEU A 11 -3.85 -6.45 -3.01
CA LEU A 11 -2.72 -5.76 -2.39
C LEU A 11 -1.78 -6.79 -1.76
N VAL A 12 -0.50 -6.75 -2.14
CA VAL A 12 0.56 -7.59 -1.58
C VAL A 12 1.62 -6.70 -0.97
N GLU A 13 1.74 -6.74 0.35
CA GLU A 13 2.64 -5.89 1.12
C GLU A 13 3.82 -6.72 1.64
N LEU A 14 5.05 -6.33 1.29
CA LEU A 14 6.27 -6.93 1.85
C LEU A 14 6.93 -5.98 2.83
N TYR A 15 7.02 -6.41 4.09
CA TYR A 15 7.78 -5.74 5.15
C TYR A 15 9.19 -6.33 5.17
N THR A 16 10.18 -5.48 4.87
CA THR A 16 11.60 -5.86 4.73
C THR A 16 12.50 -4.91 5.54
N SER A 17 13.76 -5.29 5.78
CA SER A 17 14.79 -4.42 6.34
C SER A 17 16.16 -4.73 5.73
N LYS A 18 17.16 -3.84 5.89
CA LYS A 18 18.51 -4.09 5.35
C LYS A 18 19.18 -5.33 5.96
N LYS A 19 18.90 -5.61 7.23
CA LYS A 19 19.54 -6.66 8.02
C LYS A 19 18.51 -7.71 8.44
N CYS A 20 17.94 -8.43 7.47
CA CYS A 20 17.11 -9.60 7.75
C CYS A 20 17.46 -10.79 6.85
N ALA A 21 17.49 -11.97 7.46
CA ALA A 21 17.65 -13.22 6.74
C ALA A 21 16.42 -13.47 5.84
N GLY A 22 16.63 -13.85 4.59
CA GLY A 22 15.54 -14.18 3.65
C GLY A 22 14.86 -12.99 2.97
N CYS A 23 15.13 -11.75 3.38
CA CYS A 23 14.51 -10.56 2.78
C CYS A 23 14.89 -10.36 1.31
N ALA A 24 16.12 -10.64 0.91
CA ALA A 24 16.51 -10.60 -0.51
C ALA A 24 15.69 -11.60 -1.37
N ARG A 25 15.37 -12.77 -0.82
CA ARG A 25 14.52 -13.78 -1.49
C ARG A 25 13.09 -13.29 -1.59
N ALA A 26 12.56 -12.68 -0.53
CA ALA A 26 11.20 -12.13 -0.52
C ALA A 26 11.06 -10.93 -1.48
N GLU A 27 12.04 -10.04 -1.52
CA GLU A 27 12.07 -8.90 -2.45
C GLU A 27 12.14 -9.38 -3.91
N HIS A 28 12.99 -10.39 -4.19
CA HIS A 28 13.05 -11.00 -5.50
C HIS A 28 11.70 -11.63 -5.90
N TRP A 29 11.08 -12.40 -4.99
CA TRP A 29 9.76 -12.97 -5.21
C TRP A 29 8.71 -11.88 -5.49
N LEU A 30 8.64 -10.83 -4.68
CA LEU A 30 7.71 -9.72 -4.88
C LEU A 30 7.89 -9.08 -6.27
N SER A 31 9.13 -8.98 -6.75
CA SER A 31 9.44 -8.43 -8.07
C SER A 31 8.80 -9.18 -9.23
N THR A 32 8.57 -10.49 -9.08
CA THR A 32 7.94 -11.32 -10.11
C THR A 32 6.46 -10.97 -10.29
N LEU A 33 5.80 -10.52 -9.22
CA LEU A 33 4.37 -10.23 -9.19
C LEU A 33 3.97 -9.02 -10.05
N ARG A 34 4.90 -8.13 -10.40
CA ARG A 34 4.62 -6.92 -11.19
C ARG A 34 4.04 -7.21 -12.59
N THR A 35 4.26 -8.43 -13.09
CA THR A 35 3.80 -8.88 -14.40
C THR A 35 2.38 -9.44 -14.35
N LEU A 36 1.87 -9.71 -13.15
CA LEU A 36 0.54 -10.25 -12.95
C LEU A 36 -0.49 -9.13 -13.01
N GLU A 37 -1.62 -9.43 -13.65
CA GLU A 37 -2.75 -8.53 -13.67
C GLU A 37 -3.47 -8.51 -12.32
N ARG A 38 -4.07 -7.37 -11.98
CA ARG A 38 -4.84 -7.18 -10.75
C ARG A 38 -4.05 -7.52 -9.47
N VAL A 39 -2.74 -7.25 -9.47
CA VAL A 39 -1.89 -7.33 -8.28
C VAL A 39 -1.18 -5.99 -8.07
N LEU A 40 -1.19 -5.52 -6.83
CA LEU A 40 -0.44 -4.35 -6.41
C LEU A 40 0.65 -4.76 -5.41
N PRO A 41 1.86 -5.11 -5.88
CA PRO A 41 2.99 -5.39 -5.01
C PRO A 41 3.59 -4.10 -4.46
N VAL A 42 3.62 -3.98 -3.14
CA VAL A 42 4.21 -2.84 -2.41
C VAL A 42 5.29 -3.32 -1.45
N LEU A 43 6.36 -2.55 -1.38
CA LEU A 43 7.51 -2.82 -0.54
C LEU A 43 7.59 -1.75 0.55
N LEU A 44 7.62 -2.20 1.80
CA LEU A 44 7.79 -1.36 2.97
C LEU A 44 9.13 -1.69 3.62
N HIS A 45 10.10 -0.80 3.41
CA HIS A 45 11.39 -0.90 4.07
C HIS A 45 11.29 -0.30 5.47
N ILE A 46 11.45 -1.13 6.51
CA ILE A 46 11.42 -0.73 7.91
C ILE A 46 12.87 -0.58 8.40
N ASP A 47 13.26 0.61 8.83
CA ASP A 47 14.57 0.87 9.44
C ASP A 47 14.47 0.74 10.98
N GLU A 48 15.55 0.33 11.65
CA GLU A 48 15.61 0.29 13.12
C GLU A 48 15.48 1.70 13.72
N ARG A 49 15.88 2.72 12.97
CA ARG A 49 15.75 4.15 13.33
C ARG A 49 14.33 4.69 13.25
N ASP A 50 13.38 3.96 12.66
CA ASP A 50 11.97 4.35 12.67
C ASP A 50 11.34 4.24 14.09
N TYR A 51 12.07 3.67 15.07
CA TYR A 51 11.59 3.39 16.43
C TYR A 51 12.41 4.02 17.56
N GLY A 52 13.63 4.49 17.27
CA GLY A 52 14.45 5.23 18.24
C GLY A 52 14.13 6.71 18.12
N GLY A 53 13.55 7.32 19.15
CA GLY A 53 13.18 8.75 19.21
C GLY A 53 14.34 9.75 19.16
N GLU A 54 15.27 9.59 18.23
CA GLU A 54 16.31 10.56 17.88
C GLU A 54 15.74 11.55 16.84
N PRO A 55 15.75 12.88 17.09
CA PRO A 55 15.01 13.87 16.29
C PRO A 55 15.50 14.11 14.85
N GLN A 56 16.48 13.35 14.34
CA GLN A 56 17.19 13.66 13.11
C GLN A 56 16.73 12.85 11.87
N ALA A 57 15.69 12.02 11.99
CA ALA A 57 15.02 11.42 10.83
C ALA A 57 13.66 12.10 10.64
N HIS A 58 13.57 12.99 9.65
CA HIS A 58 12.49 13.97 9.60
C HIS A 58 11.11 13.43 9.16
N TRP A 59 10.80 12.12 9.24
CA TRP A 59 9.45 11.60 8.92
C TRP A 59 9.13 10.31 9.70
N PRO A 60 8.50 10.38 10.88
CA PRO A 60 8.00 9.19 11.55
C PRO A 60 6.84 8.60 10.73
N ARG A 61 7.06 7.46 10.07
CA ARG A 61 6.00 6.72 9.39
C ARG A 61 4.91 6.37 10.40
N ARG A 62 3.69 6.88 10.20
CA ARG A 62 2.53 6.49 11.02
C ARG A 62 2.06 5.10 10.60
N LEU A 63 2.76 4.09 11.10
CA LEU A 63 2.42 2.69 10.87
C LEU A 63 1.04 2.38 11.48
N THR A 64 0.19 1.70 10.70
CA THR A 64 -1.09 1.16 11.18
C THR A 64 -0.87 0.10 12.27
N LEU A 65 -1.91 -0.28 13.00
CA LEU A 65 -1.80 -1.31 14.06
C LEU A 65 -1.25 -2.64 13.52
N LEU A 66 -1.64 -3.03 12.30
CA LEU A 66 -1.15 -4.24 11.62
C LEU A 66 0.33 -4.12 11.26
N GLN A 67 0.74 -2.94 10.81
CA GLN A 67 2.14 -2.62 10.52
C GLN A 67 3.03 -2.63 11.75
N ARG A 68 2.46 -2.41 12.95
CA ARG A 68 3.17 -2.54 14.23
C ARG A 68 3.33 -4.01 14.64
N LEU A 69 2.38 -4.87 14.30
CA LEU A 69 2.48 -6.32 14.52
C LEU A 69 3.48 -6.96 13.54
N ALA A 70 3.61 -6.39 12.34
CA ALA A 70 4.59 -6.75 11.31
C ALA A 70 6.07 -6.53 11.68
N LEU A 71 6.32 -5.99 12.86
CA LEU A 71 7.66 -5.59 13.31
C LEU A 71 8.41 -6.69 14.04
N VAL A 72 7.72 -7.76 14.43
CA VAL A 72 8.30 -8.82 15.25
C VAL A 72 9.13 -9.78 14.41
N HIS A 73 8.70 -10.11 13.19
CA HIS A 73 9.39 -11.06 12.32
C HIS A 73 9.46 -10.54 10.89
N LYS A 74 10.66 -10.54 10.29
CA LYS A 74 10.90 -10.13 8.90
C LYS A 74 11.69 -11.22 8.17
N PRO A 75 11.44 -11.45 6.86
CA PRO A 75 10.44 -10.78 6.04
C PRO A 75 9.01 -11.17 6.42
N GLN A 76 8.08 -10.23 6.28
CA GLN A 76 6.66 -10.52 6.43
C GLN A 76 5.90 -10.12 5.17
N VAL A 77 5.01 -11.00 4.72
CA VAL A 77 4.16 -10.78 3.56
C VAL A 77 2.72 -10.71 4.04
N LEU A 78 2.02 -9.63 3.70
CA LEU A 78 0.59 -9.51 3.85
C LEU A 78 -0.06 -9.58 2.46
N VAL A 79 -1.16 -10.32 2.37
CA VAL A 79 -2.03 -10.37 1.19
C VAL A 79 -3.41 -9.94 1.64
N GLN A 80 -3.95 -8.90 1.01
CA GLN A 80 -5.25 -8.30 1.38
C GLN A 80 -5.34 -7.89 2.86
N GLY A 81 -4.22 -7.46 3.44
CA GLY A 81 -4.13 -7.01 4.84
C GLY A 81 -3.96 -8.13 5.89
N LEU A 82 -3.89 -9.40 5.45
CA LEU A 82 -3.67 -10.55 6.33
C LEU A 82 -2.30 -11.18 6.08
N GLU A 83 -1.65 -11.67 7.14
CA GLU A 83 -0.36 -12.35 7.01
C GLU A 83 -0.47 -13.62 6.17
N PHE A 84 0.49 -13.79 5.26
CA PHE A 84 0.54 -14.93 4.34
C PHE A 84 1.93 -15.57 4.35
N ALA A 85 2.15 -16.53 5.26
CA ALA A 85 3.45 -17.17 5.45
C ALA A 85 3.91 -18.05 4.27
N ALA A 86 2.97 -18.60 3.49
CA ALA A 86 3.25 -19.50 2.36
C ALA A 86 3.60 -18.76 1.05
N TRP A 87 4.17 -17.56 1.15
CA TRP A 87 4.60 -16.77 0.00
C TRP A 87 5.64 -17.54 -0.84
N GLY A 88 5.58 -17.39 -2.16
CA GLY A 88 6.45 -18.12 -3.09
C GLY A 88 6.12 -19.61 -3.27
N THR A 89 4.95 -20.06 -2.81
CA THR A 89 4.42 -21.41 -3.05
C THR A 89 3.17 -21.35 -3.94
N PRO A 90 2.73 -22.47 -4.55
CA PRO A 90 1.49 -22.51 -5.33
C PRO A 90 0.23 -22.10 -4.54
N ALA A 91 0.26 -22.15 -3.20
CA ALA A 91 -0.83 -21.67 -2.36
C ALA A 91 -1.05 -20.16 -2.52
N PHE A 92 0.00 -19.39 -2.81
CA PHE A 92 -0.12 -17.97 -3.11
C PHE A 92 -0.90 -17.73 -4.40
N ASP A 93 -0.60 -18.48 -5.46
CA ASP A 93 -1.28 -18.32 -6.75
C ASP A 93 -2.78 -18.66 -6.65
N ALA A 94 -3.12 -19.69 -5.87
CA ALA A 94 -4.51 -20.04 -5.57
C ALA A 94 -5.23 -18.91 -4.80
N ALA A 95 -4.63 -18.42 -3.72
CA ALA A 95 -5.20 -17.31 -2.94
C ALA A 95 -5.38 -16.04 -3.80
N LEU A 96 -4.39 -15.74 -4.65
CA LEU A 96 -4.42 -14.60 -5.56
C LEU A 96 -5.57 -14.71 -6.56
N ALA A 97 -5.77 -15.89 -7.15
CA ALA A 97 -6.86 -16.16 -8.07
C ALA A 97 -8.23 -16.00 -7.37
N GLU A 98 -8.37 -16.50 -6.15
CA GLU A 98 -9.60 -16.34 -5.35
C GLU A 98 -9.91 -14.88 -5.00
N ILE A 99 -8.90 -14.06 -4.73
CA ILE A 99 -9.06 -12.63 -4.45
C ILE A 99 -9.48 -11.89 -5.72
N ASN A 100 -8.77 -12.11 -6.82
CA ASN A 100 -9.00 -11.40 -8.08
C ASN A 100 -10.30 -11.82 -8.78
N ALA A 101 -10.89 -12.96 -8.41
CA ALA A 101 -12.21 -13.39 -8.87
C ALA A 101 -13.37 -12.67 -8.15
N ARG A 102 -13.12 -11.94 -7.06
CA ARG A 102 -14.16 -11.24 -6.30
C ARG A 102 -14.44 -9.87 -6.90
N PRO A 103 -15.71 -9.45 -6.94
CA PRO A 103 -16.04 -8.07 -7.28
C PRO A 103 -15.41 -7.11 -6.25
N ALA A 104 -15.04 -5.93 -6.70
CA ALA A 104 -14.53 -4.86 -5.86
C ALA A 104 -15.55 -4.50 -4.77
N GLN A 105 -15.10 -4.44 -3.52
CA GLN A 105 -15.97 -4.06 -2.40
C GLN A 105 -15.91 -2.55 -2.10
N ALA A 106 -14.99 -1.84 -2.75
CA ALA A 106 -14.90 -0.38 -2.74
C ALA A 106 -14.46 0.15 -4.11
N GLN A 107 -14.81 1.38 -4.42
CA GLN A 107 -14.25 2.15 -5.53
C GLN A 107 -13.31 3.22 -4.99
N ILE A 108 -12.19 3.41 -5.68
CA ILE A 108 -11.17 4.41 -5.37
C ILE A 108 -10.95 5.26 -6.60
N ARG A 109 -10.85 6.57 -6.42
CA ARG A 109 -10.34 7.52 -7.41
C ARG A 109 -9.12 8.20 -6.84
N LEU A 110 -8.04 8.26 -7.63
CA LEU A 110 -6.81 8.97 -7.30
C LEU A 110 -6.54 10.04 -8.35
N GLU A 111 -6.05 11.19 -7.91
CA GLU A 111 -5.62 12.28 -8.75
C GLU A 111 -4.33 12.88 -8.20
N ILE A 112 -3.35 13.10 -9.08
CA ILE A 112 -2.15 13.88 -8.77
C ILE A 112 -2.44 15.30 -9.23
N VAL A 113 -2.53 16.22 -8.28
CA VAL A 113 -2.81 17.64 -8.51
C VAL A 113 -1.54 18.36 -8.94
N SER A 114 -0.46 18.12 -8.20
CA SER A 114 0.86 18.67 -8.50
C SER A 114 1.96 17.74 -7.99
N MET A 115 3.16 17.85 -8.57
CA MET A 115 4.33 17.08 -8.18
C MET A 115 5.57 17.96 -8.27
N GLY A 116 6.46 17.82 -7.29
CA GLY A 116 7.78 18.46 -7.30
C GLY A 116 8.78 17.68 -6.46
N ASN A 117 9.97 18.26 -6.27
CA ASN A 117 11.05 17.63 -5.51
C ASN A 117 10.69 17.37 -4.03
N GLY A 118 9.70 18.10 -3.49
CA GLY A 118 9.26 17.95 -2.10
C GLY A 118 8.18 16.88 -1.88
N GLY A 119 7.55 16.35 -2.93
CA GLY A 119 6.46 15.38 -2.80
C GLY A 119 5.40 15.48 -3.88
N ILE A 120 4.30 14.76 -3.64
CA ILE A 120 3.10 14.73 -4.49
C ILE A 120 1.93 15.33 -3.73
N GLU A 121 1.24 16.28 -4.36
CA GLU A 121 -0.07 16.72 -3.94
C GLU A 121 -1.12 15.84 -4.61
N ALA A 122 -1.90 15.12 -3.80
CA ALA A 122 -2.83 14.10 -4.26
C ALA A 122 -4.24 14.30 -3.70
N GLN A 123 -5.23 14.16 -4.56
CA GLN A 123 -6.62 14.03 -4.18
C GLN A 123 -7.07 12.58 -4.30
N ALA A 124 -7.93 12.16 -3.38
CA ALA A 124 -8.53 10.84 -3.43
C ALA A 124 -9.98 10.87 -2.99
N ALA A 125 -10.77 10.00 -3.61
CA ALA A 125 -12.14 9.72 -3.22
C ALA A 125 -12.33 8.21 -3.08
N ALA A 126 -13.19 7.80 -2.14
CA ALA A 126 -13.50 6.40 -1.93
C ALA A 126 -14.99 6.21 -1.67
N THR A 127 -15.53 5.07 -2.12
CA THR A 127 -16.92 4.66 -1.86
C THR A 127 -16.96 3.17 -1.59
N VAL A 128 -17.52 2.77 -0.46
CA VAL A 128 -17.72 1.35 -0.14
C VAL A 128 -18.97 0.87 -0.89
N LEU A 129 -18.84 -0.23 -1.62
CA LEU A 129 -19.92 -0.88 -2.36
C LEU A 129 -20.65 -1.94 -1.52
N ARG A 130 -20.01 -2.40 -0.44
CA ARG A 130 -20.57 -3.37 0.50
C ARG A 130 -21.63 -2.72 1.39
N ALA A 131 -22.84 -3.29 1.39
CA ALA A 131 -23.96 -2.79 2.20
C ALA A 131 -23.65 -2.89 3.71
N GLY A 132 -23.89 -1.81 4.46
CA GLY A 132 -23.87 -1.81 5.92
C GLY A 132 -22.50 -1.74 6.61
N GLU A 133 -21.41 -1.53 5.87
CA GLU A 133 -20.03 -1.62 6.42
C GLU A 133 -19.17 -0.35 6.25
N THR A 134 -19.78 0.78 5.89
CA THR A 134 -19.08 2.05 5.68
C THR A 134 -18.35 2.56 6.92
N GLU A 135 -18.90 2.35 8.12
CA GLU A 135 -18.38 2.96 9.35
C GLU A 135 -16.98 2.44 9.75
N ALA A 136 -16.64 1.21 9.33
CA ALA A 136 -15.34 0.61 9.61
C ALA A 136 -14.31 0.84 8.50
N ALA A 137 -14.74 1.31 7.32
CA ALA A 137 -13.87 1.46 6.17
C ALA A 137 -13.00 2.72 6.29
N ALA A 138 -11.72 2.55 5.98
CA ALA A 138 -10.77 3.65 5.92
C ALA A 138 -9.94 3.61 4.65
N LEU A 139 -9.71 4.79 4.09
CA LEU A 139 -8.78 5.02 2.99
C LEU A 139 -7.38 5.30 3.55
N TYR A 140 -6.39 4.68 2.92
CA TYR A 140 -4.97 4.93 3.11
C TYR A 140 -4.37 5.43 1.80
N LEU A 141 -3.47 6.39 1.89
CA LEU A 141 -2.77 6.99 0.75
C LEU A 141 -1.27 6.94 0.96
N ALA A 142 -0.54 6.80 -0.14
CA ALA A 142 0.89 6.70 -0.08
C ALA A 142 1.58 7.28 -1.32
N ALA A 143 2.69 7.97 -1.09
CA ALA A 143 3.68 8.20 -2.12
C ALA A 143 4.56 6.95 -2.26
N TYR A 144 4.84 6.56 -3.49
CA TYR A 144 5.78 5.47 -3.78
C TYR A 144 6.83 5.88 -4.79
N ALA A 145 8.00 5.24 -4.70
CA ALA A 145 8.99 5.21 -5.76
C ALA A 145 8.92 3.86 -6.49
N ALA A 146 8.93 3.88 -7.82
CA ALA A 146 9.04 2.68 -8.62
C ALA A 146 10.42 2.04 -8.42
N ARG A 147 10.44 0.73 -8.16
CA ARG A 147 11.65 -0.08 -8.03
C ARG A 147 11.53 -1.32 -8.90
N PRO A 148 12.66 -1.93 -9.31
CA PRO A 148 12.65 -3.32 -9.79
C PRO A 148 12.12 -4.19 -8.65
N GLY A 149 10.85 -4.59 -8.68
CA GLY A 149 10.20 -5.07 -7.45
C GLY A 149 8.72 -4.77 -7.32
N GLY A 150 8.31 -3.58 -7.74
CA GLY A 150 7.01 -3.02 -7.40
C GLY A 150 7.13 -1.59 -6.89
N ALA A 151 6.23 -1.19 -6.00
CA ALA A 151 6.17 0.16 -5.45
C ALA A 151 6.85 0.22 -4.07
N LEU A 152 8.02 0.87 -3.97
CA LEU A 152 8.61 1.20 -2.67
C LEU A 152 7.83 2.33 -2.04
N VAL A 153 7.18 2.03 -0.93
CA VAL A 153 6.50 3.01 -0.10
C VAL A 153 7.49 4.02 0.46
N LEU A 154 7.23 5.30 0.20
CA LEU A 154 8.01 6.41 0.73
C LEU A 154 7.37 6.96 2.01
N GLU A 155 6.10 7.31 1.91
CA GLU A 155 5.31 7.94 2.97
C GLU A 155 3.87 7.45 2.90
N TRP A 156 3.27 7.16 4.07
CA TRP A 156 1.89 6.70 4.23
C TRP A 156 1.09 7.65 5.11
N GLN A 157 -0.16 7.92 4.70
CA GLN A 157 -1.11 8.71 5.45
C GLN A 157 -2.47 8.03 5.52
N GLY A 158 -3.15 8.23 6.65
CA GLY A 158 -4.40 7.58 6.99
C GLY A 158 -4.38 7.11 8.45
N PRO A 159 -5.43 6.41 8.92
CA PRO A 159 -6.69 6.15 8.21
C PRO A 159 -7.51 7.43 7.97
N PHE A 160 -8.13 7.55 6.80
CA PHE A 160 -9.19 8.52 6.52
C PHE A 160 -10.54 7.82 6.48
N ALA A 161 -11.49 8.21 7.31
CA ALA A 161 -12.81 7.57 7.39
C ALA A 161 -13.54 7.63 6.04
N VAL A 162 -14.13 6.53 5.58
CA VAL A 162 -14.90 6.53 4.33
C VAL A 162 -16.38 6.71 4.63
N PHE A 163 -16.97 7.78 4.09
CA PHE A 163 -18.39 8.08 4.15
C PHE A 163 -18.88 8.55 2.77
N SER A 164 -20.20 8.69 2.60
CA SER A 164 -20.76 9.13 1.32
C SER A 164 -20.21 10.51 0.91
N GLY A 165 -19.65 10.59 -0.30
CA GLY A 165 -19.03 11.82 -0.81
C GLY A 165 -17.66 12.15 -0.23
N MET A 166 -17.01 11.23 0.49
CA MET A 166 -15.67 11.43 1.04
C MET A 166 -14.65 11.78 -0.05
N GLN A 167 -13.96 12.91 0.17
CA GLN A 167 -12.79 13.32 -0.59
C GLN A 167 -11.71 13.80 0.37
N VAL A 168 -10.46 13.49 0.04
CA VAL A 168 -9.32 13.91 0.82
C VAL A 168 -8.25 14.49 -0.09
N HIS A 169 -7.66 15.61 0.33
CA HIS A 169 -6.56 16.26 -0.34
C HIS A 169 -5.33 16.22 0.58
N ARG A 170 -4.22 15.63 0.12
CA ARG A 170 -3.00 15.45 0.92
C ARG A 170 -1.74 15.77 0.13
N THR A 171 -0.77 16.34 0.84
CA THR A 171 0.61 16.39 0.40
C THR A 171 1.34 15.17 0.95
N LEU A 172 1.85 14.33 0.06
CA LEU A 172 2.63 13.13 0.36
C LEU A 172 4.12 13.47 0.14
N PRO A 173 4.87 13.83 1.19
CA PRO A 173 6.26 14.25 1.06
C PRO A 173 7.15 13.15 0.50
N PHE A 174 8.17 13.58 -0.24
CA PHE A 174 9.27 12.70 -0.62
C PHE A 174 10.43 12.80 0.36
N PRO A 175 11.05 11.68 0.74
CA PRO A 175 12.35 11.70 1.40
C PRO A 175 13.39 12.41 0.53
N PRO A 176 14.38 13.10 1.15
CA PRO A 176 15.46 13.75 0.43
C PRO A 176 16.16 12.78 -0.54
N GLY A 177 16.43 13.25 -1.76
CA GLY A 177 17.10 12.45 -2.80
C GLY A 177 16.18 11.51 -3.59
N THR A 178 14.87 11.53 -3.35
CA THR A 178 13.90 10.81 -4.19
C THR A 178 13.77 11.51 -5.55
N ALA A 179 13.89 10.75 -6.64
CA ALA A 179 13.67 11.24 -8.00
C ALA A 179 12.16 11.22 -8.34
N PRO A 180 11.52 12.37 -8.63
CA PRO A 180 10.08 12.43 -8.89
C PRO A 180 9.62 11.65 -10.13
N ASN A 181 10.50 11.51 -11.13
CA ASN A 181 10.19 10.88 -12.41
C ASN A 181 9.90 9.37 -12.35
N ASN A 182 10.20 8.71 -11.24
CA ASN A 182 9.89 7.30 -11.00
C ASN A 182 9.03 7.17 -9.74
N SER A 183 7.97 7.97 -9.65
CA SER A 183 7.12 8.00 -8.45
C SER A 183 5.64 8.02 -8.79
N GLY A 184 4.80 7.89 -7.78
CA GLY A 184 3.36 8.04 -7.93
C GLY A 184 2.63 7.92 -6.61
N VAL A 185 1.31 7.82 -6.73
CA VAL A 185 0.40 7.65 -5.59
C VAL A 185 -0.20 6.26 -5.64
N LEU A 186 -0.31 5.61 -4.49
CA LEU A 186 -1.17 4.45 -4.33
C LEU A 186 -2.15 4.69 -3.19
N GLY A 187 -3.26 3.98 -3.22
CA GLY A 187 -4.24 4.00 -2.15
C GLY A 187 -5.02 2.71 -2.08
N PHE A 188 -5.48 2.39 -0.88
CA PHE A 188 -6.34 1.24 -0.64
C PHE A 188 -7.38 1.56 0.42
N VAL A 189 -8.54 0.91 0.32
CA VAL A 189 -9.58 0.96 1.32
C VAL A 189 -9.51 -0.33 2.14
N GLN A 190 -9.57 -0.22 3.46
CA GLN A 190 -9.51 -1.36 4.38
C GLN A 190 -10.66 -1.30 5.37
N ASP A 191 -11.27 -2.44 5.69
CA ASP A 191 -12.12 -2.58 6.87
C ASP A 191 -11.23 -2.67 8.12
N ARG A 192 -11.34 -1.68 9.00
CA ARG A 192 -10.49 -1.56 10.19
C ARG A 192 -10.78 -2.60 11.28
N ARG A 193 -11.91 -3.32 11.20
CA ARG A 193 -12.26 -4.39 12.14
C ARG A 193 -11.60 -5.69 11.74
N SER A 194 -11.64 -6.02 10.45
CA SER A 194 -11.14 -7.30 9.91
C SER A 194 -9.74 -7.22 9.33
N ALA A 195 -9.18 -6.01 9.14
CA ALA A 195 -7.98 -5.76 8.36
C ALA A 195 -8.09 -6.05 6.85
N GLU A 196 -9.26 -6.47 6.36
CA GLU A 196 -9.45 -6.83 4.95
C GLU A 196 -9.33 -5.61 4.06
N VAL A 197 -8.49 -5.71 3.02
CA VAL A 197 -8.40 -4.70 1.96
C VAL A 197 -9.58 -4.87 1.00
N LEU A 198 -10.42 -3.84 0.90
CA LEU A 198 -11.65 -3.86 0.08
C LEU A 198 -11.40 -3.53 -1.39
N GLN A 199 -10.39 -2.71 -1.66
CA GLN A 199 -9.89 -2.39 -3.00
C GLN A 199 -8.53 -1.69 -2.90
N ALA A 200 -7.71 -1.80 -3.95
CA ALA A 200 -6.47 -1.06 -4.08
C ALA A 200 -6.35 -0.40 -5.47
N LEU A 201 -5.62 0.72 -5.55
CA LEU A 201 -5.38 1.46 -6.78
C LEU A 201 -3.99 2.10 -6.76
N ARG A 202 -3.34 2.11 -7.92
CA ARG A 202 -2.08 2.83 -8.14
C ARG A 202 -2.23 3.81 -9.30
N LEU A 203 -1.66 4.99 -9.13
CA LEU A 203 -1.55 6.04 -10.13
C LEU A 203 -0.06 6.42 -10.27
N PRO A 204 0.63 6.03 -11.36
CA PRO A 204 1.97 6.55 -11.66
C PRO A 204 1.92 8.05 -11.99
N ALA A 205 2.97 8.79 -11.61
CA ALA A 205 3.06 10.22 -11.91
C ALA A 205 3.48 10.49 -13.36
N CYS A 206 4.43 9.72 -13.89
CA CYS A 206 4.93 9.70 -15.26
C CYS A 206 5.58 8.34 -15.54
#